data_AF-A0A316W8Y4-F1
#
_entry.id   AF-A0A316W8Y4-F1
#
_cell.length_a   1.000
_cell.length_b   1.000
_cell.length_c   1.000
_cell.angle_alpha   90.00
_cell.angle_beta   90.00
_cell.angle_gamma   90.00
#
_symmetry.space_group_name_H-M   'P 1'
#
loop_
_entity.id
_entity.type
_entity.pdbx_description
1 polymer ?
#
loop_
_entity_poly.entity_id
_entity_poly.type
_entity_poly.pdbx_seq_one_letter_code
_entity_poly.pdbx_strand_id
1 'polypeptide(L)'
;MATSRAPAGATRAPSHVPVSGARMSPSQLGGPSSSSSAAVEAQAAAAAAAAAAATQDALSVVLCTAGYDHTIRFWEAWSGMCSKIVQHPDSQINKLAISPDKRFLAVAANQHVRLYDCAIGAPGGSSAGAGGGAGAAATGGSGNAGLNAGSNPVATFDGHAGNVTSLAWHCDAKWLVTGSEDGTLKIWDTRTSRPQRVYDHHAPVNDVVIHPNQGELVSCDQAGSVKVWDLGENGCSHELVPEEEVPIRSVTIASDGSCLVAGNNKGNVYVWRIQSGTSANTADPSSAAQLGGDDGSNGNTPNTPGGDFTDLQPVTKFRAHDKYLTRCLLSPDVRYLATCSADTTVKIWSTSRYEFALEKTLVGHQRWVWDAAFSADSAYLVTASSDHVARLWELASGETVRQYNGHNKAVVCCALNDSQLEQ
;
A
#
# COMPACT_ATOMS: atom_id res chain seq x y z
N MET A 1 -14.87 -27.87 -56.65
CA MET A 1 -15.02 -28.76 -57.83
C MET A 1 -14.55 -30.14 -57.40
N ALA A 2 -15.49 -31.02 -57.03
CA ALA A 2 -15.92 -32.19 -57.82
C ALA A 2 -14.82 -33.27 -57.90
N THR A 3 -15.00 -34.58 -57.65
CA THR A 3 -16.18 -35.45 -57.46
C THR A 3 -15.67 -36.89 -57.28
N SER A 4 -16.40 -37.72 -56.51
CA SER A 4 -16.64 -39.18 -56.71
C SER A 4 -15.46 -40.16 -56.46
N ARG A 5 -15.63 -41.43 -56.05
CA ARG A 5 -16.75 -42.38 -56.25
C ARG A 5 -16.57 -43.62 -55.33
N ALA A 6 -17.69 -44.26 -54.94
CA ALA A 6 -17.85 -45.54 -54.19
C ALA A 6 -17.45 -46.79 -55.05
N PRO A 7 -17.73 -48.11 -54.76
CA PRO A 7 -18.78 -48.77 -53.91
C PRO A 7 -18.31 -50.04 -53.09
N ALA A 8 -18.99 -50.53 -52.04
CA ALA A 8 -20.19 -51.41 -51.85
C ALA A 8 -20.01 -52.94 -52.08
N GLY A 9 -20.61 -53.75 -51.18
CA GLY A 9 -20.96 -55.18 -51.31
C GLY A 9 -20.36 -56.09 -50.21
N ALA A 10 -21.00 -56.47 -49.10
CA ALA A 10 -22.24 -57.24 -48.84
C ALA A 10 -22.12 -58.79 -48.96
N THR A 11 -22.17 -59.43 -47.77
CA THR A 11 -22.91 -60.65 -47.37
C THR A 11 -22.58 -62.04 -47.97
N ARG A 12 -22.28 -63.02 -47.09
CA ARG A 12 -23.05 -64.28 -46.92
C ARG A 12 -22.65 -65.11 -45.67
N ALA A 13 -23.65 -65.61 -44.93
CA ALA A 13 -23.61 -66.51 -43.76
C ALA A 13 -23.75 -68.01 -44.20
N PRO A 14 -24.21 -69.01 -43.39
CA PRO A 14 -24.27 -69.26 -41.92
C PRO A 14 -23.86 -70.73 -41.54
N SER A 15 -23.96 -71.13 -40.24
CA SER A 15 -24.52 -72.43 -39.76
C SER A 15 -24.16 -72.69 -38.27
N HIS A 16 -25.15 -72.67 -37.38
CA HIS A 16 -25.81 -73.81 -36.69
C HIS A 16 -25.26 -74.18 -35.29
N VAL A 17 -26.24 -74.51 -34.42
CA VAL A 17 -26.33 -74.58 -32.95
C VAL A 17 -26.64 -76.05 -32.58
N PRO A 18 -26.25 -76.65 -31.41
CA PRO A 18 -27.04 -76.63 -30.15
C PRO A 18 -26.21 -76.63 -28.84
N VAL A 19 -26.55 -75.88 -27.79
CA VAL A 19 -27.52 -76.13 -26.68
C VAL A 19 -27.27 -77.38 -25.82
N SER A 20 -26.73 -77.15 -24.62
CA SER A 20 -27.03 -77.80 -23.32
C SER A 20 -26.39 -76.90 -22.26
N GLY A 21 -26.93 -76.55 -21.09
CA GLY A 21 -28.07 -77.04 -20.32
C GLY A 21 -27.63 -77.03 -18.84
N ALA A 22 -27.67 -75.88 -18.16
CA ALA A 22 -27.54 -75.81 -16.69
C ALA A 22 -28.23 -74.54 -16.15
N ARG A 23 -28.96 -74.71 -15.05
CA ARG A 23 -29.99 -73.82 -14.51
C ARG A 23 -29.55 -73.27 -13.14
N MET A 24 -30.08 -72.07 -12.81
CA MET A 24 -30.06 -71.32 -11.52
C MET A 24 -28.83 -70.43 -11.29
N SER A 25 -28.93 -69.15 -10.92
CA SER A 25 -29.85 -68.48 -9.96
C SER A 25 -30.00 -66.97 -10.26
N PRO A 26 -31.04 -66.27 -9.75
CA PRO A 26 -31.27 -64.84 -9.99
C PRO A 26 -30.75 -63.98 -8.83
N SER A 27 -29.75 -63.13 -9.08
CA SER A 27 -29.47 -61.96 -8.24
C SER A 27 -28.40 -61.08 -8.88
N GLN A 28 -28.65 -59.76 -8.82
CA GLN A 28 -27.76 -58.63 -9.14
C GLN A 28 -27.91 -58.00 -10.53
N LEU A 29 -28.91 -57.12 -10.62
CA LEU A 29 -28.84 -55.90 -11.42
C LEU A 29 -27.72 -55.01 -10.83
N GLY A 30 -26.58 -54.93 -11.52
CA GLY A 30 -25.58 -53.89 -11.28
C GLY A 30 -26.05 -52.57 -11.90
N GLY A 31 -26.32 -51.57 -11.07
CA GLY A 31 -26.59 -50.20 -11.50
C GLY A 31 -25.37 -49.51 -12.12
N PRO A 32 -25.55 -48.37 -12.79
CA PRO A 32 -24.45 -47.61 -13.38
C PRO A 32 -23.45 -47.17 -12.31
N SER A 33 -22.17 -47.30 -12.65
CA SER A 33 -21.00 -46.98 -11.82
C SER A 33 -21.07 -45.57 -11.22
N SER A 34 -21.21 -45.48 -9.90
CA SER A 34 -21.23 -44.25 -9.09
C SER A 34 -19.86 -43.54 -8.97
N SER A 35 -18.82 -44.08 -9.62
CA SER A 35 -17.45 -43.57 -9.51
C SER A 35 -17.14 -42.39 -10.44
N SER A 36 -17.86 -42.25 -11.56
CA SER A 36 -17.66 -41.13 -12.49
C SER A 36 -18.42 -39.86 -12.10
N SER A 37 -19.60 -39.97 -11.49
CA SER A 37 -20.36 -38.79 -11.03
C SER A 37 -19.71 -38.12 -9.84
N ALA A 38 -19.20 -38.91 -8.88
CA ALA A 38 -18.51 -38.39 -7.70
C ALA A 38 -17.22 -37.62 -8.05
N ALA A 39 -16.48 -38.06 -9.07
CA ALA A 39 -15.29 -37.36 -9.55
C ALA A 39 -15.63 -36.03 -10.23
N VAL A 40 -16.71 -35.98 -11.02
CA VAL A 40 -17.19 -34.76 -11.66
C VAL A 40 -17.75 -33.77 -10.62
N GLU A 41 -18.47 -34.25 -9.61
CA GLU A 41 -18.97 -33.45 -8.50
C GLU A 41 -17.82 -32.88 -7.64
N ALA A 42 -16.77 -33.67 -7.37
CA ALA A 42 -15.59 -33.20 -6.65
C ALA A 42 -14.80 -32.13 -7.43
N GLN A 43 -14.66 -32.29 -8.75
CA GLN A 43 -14.02 -31.30 -9.61
C GLN A 43 -14.83 -30.00 -9.69
N ALA A 44 -16.17 -30.10 -9.79
CA ALA A 44 -17.06 -28.94 -9.80
C ALA A 44 -17.08 -28.21 -8.45
N ALA A 45 -17.04 -28.94 -7.33
CA ALA A 45 -16.93 -28.37 -5.99
C ALA A 45 -15.56 -27.68 -5.78
N ALA A 46 -14.47 -28.26 -6.28
CA ALA A 46 -13.15 -27.65 -6.23
C ALA A 46 -13.06 -26.37 -7.09
N ALA A 47 -13.66 -26.38 -8.28
CA ALA A 47 -13.74 -25.19 -9.14
C ALA A 47 -14.63 -24.10 -8.53
N ALA A 48 -15.75 -24.47 -7.90
CA ALA A 48 -16.62 -23.54 -7.18
C ALA A 48 -15.93 -22.97 -5.93
N ALA A 49 -15.17 -23.79 -5.20
CA ALA A 49 -14.36 -23.35 -4.07
C ALA A 49 -13.21 -22.44 -4.52
N ALA A 50 -12.56 -22.72 -5.65
CA ALA A 50 -11.53 -21.86 -6.23
C ALA A 50 -12.12 -20.53 -6.73
N ALA A 51 -13.31 -20.54 -7.33
CA ALA A 51 -14.02 -19.33 -7.74
C ALA A 51 -14.50 -18.52 -6.53
N ALA A 52 -14.98 -19.17 -5.48
CA ALA A 52 -15.36 -18.54 -4.22
C ALA A 52 -14.13 -17.95 -3.50
N ALA A 53 -13.01 -18.68 -3.47
CA ALA A 53 -11.74 -18.21 -2.93
C ALA A 53 -11.21 -17.00 -3.73
N ALA A 54 -11.24 -17.04 -5.06
CA ALA A 54 -10.86 -15.91 -5.91
C ALA A 54 -11.80 -14.70 -5.72
N THR A 55 -13.09 -14.94 -5.48
CA THR A 55 -14.05 -13.88 -5.15
C THR A 55 -13.78 -13.29 -3.76
N GLN A 56 -13.40 -14.13 -2.78
CA GLN A 56 -13.07 -13.72 -1.42
C GLN A 56 -11.71 -12.98 -1.36
N ASP A 57 -10.75 -13.37 -2.22
CA ASP A 57 -9.48 -12.68 -2.44
C ASP A 57 -9.71 -11.30 -3.07
N ALA A 58 -10.59 -11.21 -4.07
CA ALA A 58 -11.00 -9.94 -4.69
C ALA A 58 -11.74 -9.01 -3.72
N LEU A 59 -12.52 -9.56 -2.78
CA LEU A 59 -13.19 -8.82 -1.71
C LEU A 59 -12.25 -8.35 -0.59
N SER A 60 -11.00 -8.83 -0.56
CA SER A 60 -9.99 -8.38 0.38
C SER A 60 -9.24 -7.13 -0.10
N VAL A 61 -9.32 -6.79 -1.39
CA VAL A 61 -8.60 -5.64 -1.95
C VAL A 61 -9.36 -4.37 -1.64
N VAL A 62 -8.71 -3.45 -0.93
CA VAL A 62 -9.26 -2.12 -0.66
C VAL A 62 -8.49 -1.10 -1.49
N LEU A 63 -9.15 -0.48 -2.46
CA LEU A 63 -8.63 0.65 -3.22
C LEU A 63 -9.46 1.89 -2.94
N CYS A 64 -8.81 2.93 -2.44
CA CYS A 64 -9.42 4.22 -2.16
C CYS A 64 -8.73 5.33 -2.94
N THR A 65 -9.52 6.28 -3.46
CA THR A 65 -9.01 7.52 -4.04
C THR A 65 -9.74 8.71 -3.45
N ALA A 66 -9.04 9.84 -3.33
CA ALA A 66 -9.62 11.09 -2.90
C ALA A 66 -9.11 12.26 -3.73
N GLY A 67 -9.93 13.29 -3.83
CA GLY A 67 -9.67 14.44 -4.67
C GLY A 67 -10.16 15.75 -4.07
N TYR A 68 -9.89 16.84 -4.80
CA TYR A 68 -10.39 18.18 -4.47
C TYR A 68 -11.91 18.35 -4.65
N ASP A 69 -12.62 17.29 -5.01
CA ASP A 69 -14.08 17.25 -5.02
C ASP A 69 -14.69 16.88 -3.67
N HIS A 70 -13.88 16.80 -2.62
CA HIS A 70 -14.31 16.50 -1.26
C HIS A 70 -14.97 15.12 -1.14
N THR A 71 -14.64 14.21 -2.05
CA THR A 71 -15.13 12.83 -2.01
C THR A 71 -13.98 11.85 -1.84
N ILE A 72 -14.26 10.81 -1.05
CA ILE A 72 -13.47 9.59 -0.99
C ILE A 72 -14.26 8.53 -1.75
N ARG A 73 -13.60 7.85 -2.67
CA ARG A 73 -14.21 6.80 -3.49
C ARG A 73 -13.50 5.50 -3.21
N PHE A 74 -14.30 4.49 -2.88
CA PHE A 74 -13.86 3.11 -2.79
C PHE A 74 -14.11 2.45 -4.13
N TRP A 75 -13.15 1.65 -4.58
CA TRP A 75 -13.18 0.99 -5.86
C TRP A 75 -12.98 -0.50 -5.67
N GLU A 76 -13.71 -1.28 -6.43
CA GLU A 76 -13.31 -2.63 -6.73
C GLU A 76 -12.19 -2.56 -7.79
N ALA A 77 -10.96 -2.94 -7.38
CA ALA A 77 -9.75 -2.63 -8.14
C ALA A 77 -9.78 -3.14 -9.60
N TRP A 78 -10.27 -4.37 -9.82
CA TRP A 78 -10.28 -4.99 -11.16
C TRP A 78 -11.44 -4.52 -12.04
N SER A 79 -12.64 -4.41 -11.46
CA SER A 79 -13.83 -3.99 -12.21
C SER A 79 -13.85 -2.48 -12.46
N GLY A 80 -13.11 -1.68 -11.67
CA GLY A 80 -13.18 -0.23 -11.69
C GLY A 80 -14.54 0.32 -11.27
N MET A 81 -15.41 -0.51 -10.69
CA MET A 81 -16.70 -0.08 -10.16
C MET A 81 -16.48 0.65 -8.84
N CYS A 82 -17.11 1.81 -8.70
CA CYS A 82 -17.13 2.54 -7.43
C CYS A 82 -18.13 1.86 -6.49
N SER A 83 -17.64 1.30 -5.39
CA SER A 83 -18.43 0.54 -4.42
C SER A 83 -19.06 1.41 -3.33
N LYS A 84 -18.35 2.47 -2.91
CA LYS A 84 -18.78 3.39 -1.85
C LYS A 84 -18.24 4.79 -2.13
N ILE A 85 -19.07 5.80 -1.87
CA ILE A 85 -18.66 7.21 -1.92
C ILE A 85 -18.89 7.81 -0.55
N VAL A 86 -17.84 8.34 0.05
CA VAL A 86 -17.92 9.06 1.32
C VAL A 86 -17.70 10.54 1.06
N GLN A 87 -18.60 11.38 1.55
CA GLN A 87 -18.46 12.82 1.49
C GLN A 87 -17.57 13.30 2.64
N HIS A 88 -16.60 14.16 2.33
CA HIS A 88 -15.69 14.79 3.28
C HIS A 88 -15.82 16.33 3.13
N PRO A 89 -16.94 16.91 3.57
CA PRO A 89 -17.31 18.29 3.20
C PRO A 89 -16.39 19.35 3.82
N ASP A 90 -15.72 19.04 4.93
CA ASP A 90 -15.09 20.07 5.76
C ASP A 90 -13.80 20.63 5.17
N SER A 91 -13.10 19.85 4.34
CA SER A 91 -11.85 20.30 3.74
C SER A 91 -11.37 19.44 2.58
N GLN A 92 -10.36 19.94 1.88
CA GLN A 92 -9.60 19.18 0.89
C GLN A 92 -8.81 18.05 1.59
N ILE A 93 -8.78 16.90 0.94
CA ILE A 93 -8.05 15.72 1.41
C ILE A 93 -6.64 15.80 0.83
N ASN A 94 -5.63 15.61 1.69
CA ASN A 94 -4.23 15.69 1.30
C ASN A 94 -3.59 14.30 1.17
N LYS A 95 -3.97 13.36 2.05
CA LYS A 95 -3.39 12.01 2.07
C LYS A 95 -4.40 10.98 2.55
N LEU A 96 -4.29 9.77 2.01
CA LEU A 96 -5.02 8.58 2.44
C LEU A 96 -4.04 7.50 2.90
N ALA A 97 -4.39 6.75 3.94
CA ALA A 97 -3.70 5.51 4.30
C ALA A 97 -4.68 4.49 4.86
N ILE A 98 -4.65 3.27 4.31
CA ILE A 98 -5.46 2.15 4.79
C ILE A 98 -4.68 1.44 5.90
N SER A 99 -5.35 1.07 6.98
CA SER A 99 -4.74 0.32 8.08
C SER A 99 -4.28 -1.06 7.61
N PRO A 100 -3.20 -1.62 8.19
CA PRO A 100 -2.71 -2.95 7.83
C PRO A 100 -3.77 -4.06 7.94
N ASP A 101 -4.66 -3.96 8.93
CA ASP A 101 -5.78 -4.89 9.15
C ASP A 101 -7.00 -4.65 8.26
N LYS A 102 -6.92 -3.68 7.33
CA LYS A 102 -7.99 -3.27 6.38
C LYS A 102 -9.30 -2.83 7.04
N ARG A 103 -9.29 -2.50 8.33
CA ARG A 103 -10.49 -2.04 9.05
C ARG A 103 -10.75 -0.55 8.90
N PHE A 104 -9.70 0.25 8.83
CA PHE A 104 -9.80 1.70 8.88
C PHE A 104 -9.09 2.36 7.71
N LEU A 105 -9.71 3.41 7.19
CA LEU A 105 -9.10 4.38 6.29
C LEU A 105 -8.82 5.64 7.07
N ALA A 106 -7.54 5.98 7.26
CA ALA A 106 -7.12 7.29 7.74
C ALA A 106 -7.12 8.30 6.59
N VAL A 107 -7.70 9.46 6.86
CA VAL A 107 -7.85 10.56 5.90
C VAL A 107 -7.29 11.82 6.54
N ALA A 108 -6.21 12.36 5.97
CA ALA A 108 -5.64 13.65 6.36
C ALA A 108 -6.31 14.74 5.54
N ALA A 109 -6.92 15.70 6.22
CA ALA A 109 -7.64 16.78 5.57
C ALA A 109 -7.59 18.05 6.43
N ASN A 110 -7.05 19.13 5.88
CA ASN A 110 -6.77 20.37 6.63
C ASN A 110 -6.10 20.04 7.99
N GLN A 111 -6.63 20.50 9.13
CA GLN A 111 -6.04 20.31 10.46
C GLN A 111 -6.39 18.99 11.14
N HIS A 112 -7.20 18.15 10.48
CA HIS A 112 -7.83 17.00 11.09
C HIS A 112 -7.41 15.72 10.39
N VAL A 113 -7.28 14.65 11.18
CA VAL A 113 -7.27 13.29 10.64
C VAL A 113 -8.56 12.59 11.02
N ARG A 114 -9.19 11.91 10.08
CA ARG A 114 -10.43 11.15 10.31
C ARG A 114 -10.23 9.69 9.95
N LEU A 115 -10.77 8.80 10.78
CA LEU A 115 -10.89 7.39 10.46
C LEU A 115 -12.27 7.10 9.91
N TYR A 116 -12.31 6.39 8.79
CA TYR A 116 -13.53 5.83 8.23
C TYR A 116 -13.43 4.31 8.25
N ASP A 117 -14.57 3.65 8.40
CA ASP A 117 -14.63 2.20 8.29
C ASP A 117 -14.45 1.79 6.81
N CYS A 118 -13.47 0.90 6.59
CA CYS A 118 -13.19 0.29 5.29
C CYS A 118 -14.18 -0.82 4.93
N ALA A 119 -14.92 -1.36 5.92
CA ALA A 119 -15.93 -2.38 5.68
C ALA A 119 -16.90 -1.88 4.60
N ILE A 120 -16.85 -2.58 3.47
CA ILE A 120 -17.79 -2.44 2.38
C ILE A 120 -19.06 -3.09 2.89
N GLY A 121 -19.89 -2.30 3.57
CA GLY A 121 -21.09 -2.81 4.22
C GLY A 121 -21.95 -3.60 3.24
N ALA A 122 -22.13 -4.89 3.51
CA ALA A 122 -23.37 -5.55 3.16
C ALA A 122 -24.52 -4.68 3.75
N PRO A 123 -25.58 -4.40 2.99
CA PRO A 123 -26.63 -3.51 3.46
C PRO A 123 -27.38 -4.17 4.62
N GLY A 124 -27.07 -3.78 5.86
CA GLY A 124 -27.80 -4.22 7.06
C GLY A 124 -26.90 -4.74 8.18
N GLY A 125 -26.28 -3.83 8.94
CA GLY A 125 -25.51 -4.16 10.13
C GLY A 125 -25.27 -2.92 10.98
N SER A 126 -26.34 -2.40 11.57
CA SER A 126 -26.30 -1.30 12.53
C SER A 126 -25.42 -1.63 13.73
N SER A 127 -24.33 -0.89 13.94
CA SER A 127 -23.66 -0.84 15.23
C SER A 127 -24.51 -0.01 16.19
N ALA A 128 -25.19 -0.68 17.12
CA ALA A 128 -25.87 -0.04 18.22
C ALA A 128 -24.86 0.66 19.14
N GLY A 129 -24.85 2.00 19.11
CA GLY A 129 -24.15 2.84 20.08
C GLY A 129 -25.14 3.88 20.61
N ALA A 130 -25.50 3.74 21.88
CA ALA A 130 -26.45 4.60 22.58
C ALA A 130 -25.86 6.00 22.86
N GLY A 131 -26.66 7.05 22.67
CA GLY A 131 -26.34 8.42 23.08
C GLY A 131 -27.25 9.45 22.42
N GLY A 132 -28.33 9.84 23.09
CA GLY A 132 -29.33 10.78 22.58
C GLY A 132 -28.87 12.24 22.56
N GLY A 133 -29.38 12.99 21.58
CA GLY A 133 -29.28 14.44 21.48
C GLY A 133 -29.99 14.94 20.22
N ALA A 134 -31.15 15.57 20.40
CA ALA A 134 -32.03 16.03 19.33
C ALA A 134 -31.59 17.35 18.67
N GLY A 135 -31.86 17.52 17.37
CA GLY A 135 -31.81 18.81 16.68
C GLY A 135 -31.79 18.71 15.14
N ALA A 136 -32.91 19.08 14.51
CA ALA A 136 -33.20 19.11 13.06
C ALA A 136 -32.20 19.96 12.22
N ALA A 137 -32.09 19.86 10.89
CA ALA A 137 -33.14 19.72 9.88
C ALA A 137 -32.64 19.15 8.54
N ALA A 138 -33.54 18.46 7.84
CA ALA A 138 -33.38 17.97 6.47
C ALA A 138 -34.10 18.87 5.48
N THR A 139 -33.42 19.20 4.38
CA THR A 139 -33.98 19.53 3.05
C THR A 139 -32.95 18.99 2.06
N GLY A 140 -33.18 17.95 1.27
CA GLY A 140 -34.21 17.80 0.25
C GLY A 140 -33.50 17.69 -1.10
N GLY A 141 -33.27 16.47 -1.59
CA GLY A 141 -32.60 16.22 -2.87
C GLY A 141 -32.71 14.75 -3.28
N SER A 142 -33.63 14.46 -4.19
CA SER A 142 -33.87 13.13 -4.75
C SER A 142 -32.72 12.70 -5.68
N GLY A 143 -31.99 11.66 -5.30
CA GLY A 143 -31.02 10.98 -6.17
C GLY A 143 -29.99 10.16 -5.41
N ASN A 144 -30.06 8.83 -5.57
CA ASN A 144 -29.07 7.83 -5.12
C ASN A 144 -28.99 7.53 -3.60
N ALA A 145 -30.05 6.92 -3.06
CA ALA A 145 -30.16 6.54 -1.65
C ALA A 145 -29.42 5.23 -1.25
N GLY A 146 -28.63 4.62 -2.15
CA GLY A 146 -28.01 3.30 -1.90
C GLY A 146 -26.52 3.28 -1.57
N LEU A 147 -25.77 4.37 -1.84
CA LEU A 147 -24.29 4.38 -1.75
C LEU A 147 -23.72 5.23 -0.60
N ASN A 148 -24.58 5.87 0.19
CA ASN A 148 -24.19 6.82 1.25
C ASN A 148 -24.24 6.22 2.68
N ALA A 149 -24.31 4.90 2.82
CA ALA A 149 -24.33 4.27 4.14
C ALA A 149 -22.93 4.32 4.80
N GLY A 150 -22.82 5.07 5.91
CA GLY A 150 -21.59 5.17 6.71
C GLY A 150 -20.70 6.37 6.39
N SER A 151 -21.28 7.57 6.27
CA SER A 151 -20.55 8.82 6.00
C SER A 151 -19.86 9.45 7.21
N ASN A 152 -20.15 8.97 8.42
CA ASN A 152 -19.58 9.56 9.63
C ASN A 152 -18.22 8.94 9.94
N PRO A 153 -17.23 9.75 10.33
CA PRO A 153 -15.96 9.23 10.79
C PRO A 153 -16.14 8.44 12.09
N VAL A 154 -15.42 7.33 12.21
CA VAL A 154 -15.33 6.49 13.42
C VAL A 154 -14.59 7.24 14.53
N ALA A 155 -13.55 7.99 14.15
CA ALA A 155 -12.73 8.79 15.05
C ALA A 155 -12.22 10.03 14.32
N THR A 156 -12.02 11.10 15.07
CA THR A 156 -11.37 12.34 14.61
C THR A 156 -10.19 12.64 15.53
N PHE A 157 -9.04 12.96 14.94
CA PHE A 157 -7.83 13.38 15.63
C PHE A 157 -7.64 14.87 15.39
N ASP A 158 -7.80 15.63 16.46
CA ASP A 158 -7.71 17.09 16.48
C ASP A 158 -6.46 17.50 17.27
N GLY A 159 -5.64 18.38 16.71
CA GLY A 159 -4.48 18.92 17.43
C GLY A 159 -3.33 19.44 16.58
N HIS A 160 -3.39 19.30 15.26
CA HIS A 160 -2.55 20.07 14.36
C HIS A 160 -3.11 21.49 14.17
N ALA A 161 -2.22 22.46 13.99
CA ALA A 161 -2.57 23.86 13.74
C ALA A 161 -2.51 24.24 12.25
N GLY A 162 -2.04 23.32 11.40
CA GLY A 162 -1.87 23.49 9.95
C GLY A 162 -2.34 22.26 9.19
N ASN A 163 -2.19 22.28 7.87
CA ASN A 163 -2.60 21.15 7.04
C ASN A 163 -1.82 19.89 7.40
N VAL A 164 -2.49 18.76 7.59
CA VAL A 164 -1.88 17.45 7.68
C VAL A 164 -1.55 17.01 6.26
N THR A 165 -0.28 16.80 5.99
CA THR A 165 0.27 16.54 4.65
C THR A 165 0.57 15.07 4.43
N SER A 166 0.86 14.35 5.52
CA SER A 166 1.32 12.97 5.46
C SER A 166 0.82 12.15 6.63
N LEU A 167 0.70 10.85 6.41
CA LEU A 167 0.25 9.90 7.42
C LEU A 167 0.79 8.50 7.13
N ALA A 168 1.11 7.79 8.20
CA ALA A 168 1.58 6.40 8.15
C ALA A 168 1.05 5.61 9.35
N TRP A 169 0.68 4.35 9.11
CA TRP A 169 0.18 3.43 10.12
C TRP A 169 1.31 2.58 10.68
N HIS A 170 1.32 2.38 11.99
CA HIS A 170 2.08 1.31 12.60
C HIS A 170 1.57 -0.06 12.12
N CYS A 171 2.45 -1.07 12.04
CA CYS A 171 2.10 -2.41 11.53
C CYS A 171 0.90 -3.05 12.25
N ASP A 172 0.73 -2.79 13.55
CA ASP A 172 -0.39 -3.31 14.35
C ASP A 172 -1.68 -2.48 14.28
N ALA A 173 -1.71 -1.37 13.53
CA ALA A 173 -2.84 -0.42 13.49
C ALA A 173 -3.25 0.22 14.85
N LYS A 174 -2.44 0.07 15.90
CA LYS A 174 -2.70 0.63 17.24
C LYS A 174 -2.41 2.13 17.36
N TRP A 175 -1.53 2.62 16.51
CA TRP A 175 -1.18 4.02 16.44
C TRP A 175 -0.84 4.42 15.01
N LEU A 176 -0.88 5.72 14.76
CA LEU A 176 -0.50 6.32 13.48
C LEU A 176 0.34 7.56 13.74
N VAL A 177 1.18 7.91 12.77
CA VAL A 177 1.94 9.16 12.76
C VAL A 177 1.40 10.09 11.68
N THR A 178 1.42 11.38 11.97
CA THR A 178 1.04 12.44 11.03
C THR A 178 2.12 13.49 10.95
N GLY A 179 2.36 14.02 9.75
CA GLY A 179 3.15 15.22 9.52
C GLY A 179 2.26 16.37 9.08
N SER A 180 2.61 17.59 9.50
CA SER A 180 1.82 18.78 9.19
C SER A 180 2.67 19.99 8.79
N GLU A 181 2.02 20.89 8.05
CA GLU A 181 2.54 22.22 7.73
C GLU A 181 2.72 23.12 8.97
N ASP A 182 2.16 22.74 10.13
CA ASP A 182 2.46 23.43 11.40
C ASP A 182 3.88 23.19 11.93
N GLY A 183 4.66 22.36 11.24
CA GLY A 183 6.04 22.05 11.59
C GLY A 183 6.17 20.96 12.65
N THR A 184 5.10 20.23 12.95
CA THR A 184 5.12 19.14 13.93
C THR A 184 4.83 17.77 13.31
N LEU A 185 5.41 16.75 13.92
CA LEU A 185 4.97 15.36 13.76
C LEU A 185 4.20 14.96 15.02
N LYS A 186 3.09 14.25 14.86
CA LYS A 186 2.31 13.75 16.01
C LYS A 186 2.08 12.26 15.87
N ILE A 187 2.29 11.55 16.98
CA ILE A 187 1.91 10.15 17.12
C ILE A 187 0.60 10.08 17.88
N TRP A 188 -0.37 9.35 17.33
CA TRP A 188 -1.72 9.24 17.86
C TRP A 188 -2.03 7.79 18.19
N ASP A 189 -2.61 7.56 19.36
CA ASP A 189 -3.21 6.27 19.69
C ASP A 189 -4.60 6.18 19.04
N THR A 190 -4.87 5.09 18.31
CA THR A 190 -6.05 4.97 17.44
C THR A 190 -7.35 4.75 18.22
N ARG A 191 -7.25 4.33 19.48
CA ARG A 191 -8.41 4.08 20.34
C ARG A 191 -8.84 5.32 21.11
N THR A 192 -7.89 6.16 21.50
CA THR A 192 -8.11 7.33 22.35
C THR A 192 -8.20 8.64 21.58
N SER A 193 -7.73 8.67 20.33
CA SER A 193 -7.65 9.86 19.49
C SER A 193 -6.85 11.02 20.08
N ARG A 194 -5.95 10.73 21.02
CA ARG A 194 -5.09 11.73 21.67
C ARG A 194 -3.67 11.67 21.14
N PRO A 195 -3.00 12.82 20.99
CA PRO A 195 -1.59 12.84 20.66
C PRO A 195 -0.81 12.28 21.85
N GLN A 196 -0.05 11.22 21.62
CA GLN A 196 0.83 10.59 22.61
C GLN A 196 2.19 11.27 22.62
N ARG A 197 2.70 11.63 21.44
CA ARG A 197 3.98 12.30 21.26
C ARG A 197 3.86 13.37 20.21
N VAL A 198 4.63 14.44 20.41
CA VAL A 198 4.74 15.57 19.48
C VAL A 198 6.23 15.83 19.28
N TYR A 199 6.68 15.74 18.04
CA TYR A 199 8.02 16.12 17.64
C TYR A 199 7.96 17.44 16.89
N ASP A 200 8.94 18.30 17.13
CA ASP A 200 9.03 19.60 16.49
C ASP A 200 10.08 19.54 15.38
N HIS A 201 9.62 19.63 14.13
CA HIS A 201 10.46 19.58 12.94
C HIS A 201 11.04 20.96 12.59
N HIS A 202 10.50 22.04 13.17
CA HIS A 202 10.90 23.44 12.97
C HIS A 202 10.67 23.98 11.55
N ALA A 203 10.07 23.20 10.65
CA ALA A 203 9.67 23.60 9.30
C ALA A 203 8.47 22.76 8.82
N PRO A 204 7.62 23.29 7.91
CA PRO A 204 6.46 22.55 7.39
C PRO A 204 6.83 21.17 6.84
N VAL A 205 6.22 20.12 7.38
CA VAL A 205 6.51 18.73 7.00
C VAL A 205 5.75 18.39 5.71
N ASN A 206 6.43 17.75 4.75
CA ASN A 206 5.82 17.31 3.49
C ASN A 206 5.46 15.82 3.50
N ASP A 207 6.32 14.96 4.05
CA ASP A 207 6.09 13.51 4.07
C ASP A 207 6.66 12.88 5.35
N VAL A 208 6.06 11.78 5.78
CA VAL A 208 6.50 10.99 6.95
C VAL A 208 6.28 9.52 6.68
N VAL A 209 7.25 8.70 7.06
CA VAL A 209 7.22 7.25 6.95
C VAL A 209 7.72 6.61 8.24
N ILE A 210 7.18 5.44 8.57
CA ILE A 210 7.63 4.63 9.70
C ILE A 210 8.70 3.67 9.16
N HIS A 211 9.83 3.59 9.83
CA HIS A 211 10.88 2.64 9.47
C HIS A 211 10.40 1.19 9.74
N PRO A 212 10.78 0.19 8.93
CA PRO A 212 10.34 -1.20 9.12
C PRO A 212 10.64 -1.78 10.52
N ASN A 213 11.68 -1.30 11.20
CA ASN A 213 12.00 -1.66 12.59
C ASN A 213 10.93 -1.22 13.62
N GLN A 214 9.94 -0.40 13.22
CA GLN A 214 8.90 0.21 14.06
C GLN A 214 9.42 1.08 15.23
N GLY A 215 10.74 1.25 15.34
CA GLY A 215 11.40 2.03 16.39
C GLY A 215 11.82 3.42 15.92
N GLU A 216 11.80 3.68 14.62
CA GLU A 216 12.20 4.97 14.05
C GLU A 216 11.14 5.52 13.07
N LEU A 217 11.16 6.83 12.92
CA LEU A 217 10.38 7.56 11.91
C LEU A 217 11.33 8.36 11.04
N VAL A 218 10.98 8.53 9.77
CA VAL A 218 11.68 9.45 8.89
C VAL A 218 10.70 10.46 8.32
N SER A 219 11.05 11.73 8.40
CA SER A 219 10.26 12.83 7.87
C SER A 219 11.08 13.72 6.97
N CYS A 220 10.40 14.47 6.11
CA CYS A 220 11.04 15.48 5.28
C CYS A 220 10.24 16.78 5.25
N ASP A 221 10.92 17.92 5.09
CA ASP A 221 10.31 19.25 5.19
C ASP A 221 10.49 20.16 3.96
N GLN A 222 9.91 21.36 4.07
CA GLN A 222 10.05 22.43 3.09
C GLN A 222 11.39 23.18 3.17
N ALA A 223 12.15 23.08 4.26
CA ALA A 223 13.46 23.72 4.39
C ALA A 223 14.58 22.92 3.68
N GLY A 224 14.31 21.66 3.35
CA GLY A 224 15.23 20.76 2.68
C GLY A 224 15.85 19.70 3.59
N SER A 225 15.39 19.58 4.83
CA SER A 225 15.87 18.59 5.77
C SER A 225 15.09 17.27 5.68
N VAL A 226 15.81 16.18 5.87
CA VAL A 226 15.28 14.83 6.11
C VAL A 226 15.74 14.43 7.51
N LYS A 227 14.80 14.25 8.42
CA LYS A 227 15.08 13.94 9.83
C LYS A 227 14.69 12.51 10.15
N VAL A 228 15.55 11.83 10.91
CA VAL A 228 15.26 10.53 11.51
C VAL A 228 15.00 10.72 12.98
N TRP A 229 13.90 10.14 13.46
CA TRP A 229 13.43 10.25 14.84
C TRP A 229 13.47 8.90 15.49
N ASP A 230 14.19 8.80 16.60
CA ASP A 230 14.25 7.60 17.42
C ASP A 230 13.10 7.64 18.44
N LEU A 231 12.25 6.60 18.44
CA LEU A 231 11.12 6.48 19.35
C LEU A 231 11.52 5.98 20.75
N GLY A 232 12.66 5.31 20.89
CA GLY A 232 13.25 4.94 22.18
C GLY A 232 13.82 6.15 22.91
N GLU A 233 14.65 6.94 22.24
CA GLU A 233 15.26 8.17 22.78
C GLU A 233 14.30 9.36 22.79
N ASN A 234 13.21 9.27 22.02
CA ASN A 234 12.19 10.30 21.89
C ASN A 234 12.77 11.64 21.37
N GLY A 235 13.59 11.57 20.33
CA GLY A 235 14.30 12.73 19.78
C GLY A 235 14.72 12.53 18.33
N CYS A 236 15.27 13.59 17.74
CA CYS A 236 15.87 13.56 16.41
C CYS A 236 17.28 12.96 16.51
N SER A 237 17.50 11.79 15.90
CA SER A 237 18.80 11.11 15.89
C SER A 237 19.69 11.61 14.75
N HIS A 238 19.12 11.82 13.56
CA HIS A 238 19.83 12.30 12.38
C HIS A 238 19.09 13.41 11.68
N GLU A 239 19.86 14.38 11.16
CA GLU A 239 19.38 15.41 10.25
C GLU A 239 20.25 15.42 9.00
N LEU A 240 19.64 15.12 7.87
CA LEU A 240 20.28 15.11 6.57
C LEU A 240 19.77 16.31 5.77
N VAL A 241 20.67 17.09 5.19
CA VAL A 241 20.33 18.21 4.30
C VAL A 241 20.97 17.92 2.94
N PRO A 242 20.25 17.26 2.01
CA PRO A 242 20.84 16.80 0.75
C PRO A 242 21.17 17.95 -0.21
N GLU A 243 20.38 19.02 -0.15
CA GLU A 243 20.59 20.26 -0.88
C GLU A 243 19.98 21.39 -0.04
N GLU A 244 20.78 22.40 0.30
CA GLU A 244 20.36 23.51 1.16
C GLU A 244 19.24 24.33 0.50
N GLU A 245 18.26 24.72 1.31
CA GLU A 245 17.12 25.58 0.92
C GLU A 245 16.26 25.01 -0.22
N VAL A 246 16.32 23.69 -0.47
CA VAL A 246 15.51 23.03 -1.50
C VAL A 246 14.53 22.06 -0.85
N PRO A 247 13.22 22.33 -0.90
CA PRO A 247 12.20 21.49 -0.28
C PRO A 247 12.30 20.01 -0.69
N ILE A 248 12.32 19.12 0.30
CA ILE A 248 12.18 17.67 0.09
C ILE A 248 10.70 17.32 0.14
N ARG A 249 10.20 16.65 -0.90
CA ARG A 249 8.77 16.46 -1.15
C ARG A 249 8.22 15.12 -0.78
N SER A 250 9.03 14.09 -0.87
CA SER A 250 8.62 12.76 -0.48
C SER A 250 9.82 11.98 0.03
N VAL A 251 9.55 11.09 0.97
CA VAL A 251 10.52 10.19 1.54
C VAL A 251 9.94 8.78 1.58
N THR A 252 10.77 7.77 1.35
CA THR A 252 10.39 6.37 1.38
C THR A 252 11.56 5.52 1.87
N ILE A 253 11.26 4.44 2.59
CA ILE A 253 12.24 3.50 3.12
C ILE A 253 11.93 2.13 2.50
N ALA A 254 12.97 1.37 2.19
CA ALA A 254 12.81 0.01 1.72
C ALA A 254 12.17 -0.87 2.80
N SER A 255 11.29 -1.80 2.41
CA SER A 255 10.61 -2.72 3.34
C SER A 255 11.59 -3.61 4.14
N ASP A 256 12.76 -3.90 3.57
CA ASP A 256 13.86 -4.62 4.21
C ASP A 256 14.75 -3.73 5.11
N GLY A 257 14.47 -2.44 5.20
CA GLY A 257 15.25 -1.47 5.98
C GLY A 257 16.64 -1.17 5.39
N SER A 258 16.91 -1.53 4.14
CA SER A 258 18.25 -1.40 3.54
C SER A 258 18.57 0.01 3.04
N CYS A 259 17.56 0.78 2.65
CA CYS A 259 17.77 2.09 2.05
C CYS A 259 16.68 3.11 2.36
N LEU A 260 17.09 4.37 2.35
CA LEU A 260 16.27 5.57 2.46
C LEU A 260 16.36 6.33 1.14
N VAL A 261 15.22 6.73 0.59
CA VAL A 261 15.14 7.52 -0.64
C VAL A 261 14.33 8.78 -0.38
N ALA A 262 14.84 9.92 -0.81
CA ALA A 262 14.14 11.20 -0.73
C ALA A 262 14.14 11.92 -2.07
N GLY A 263 13.01 12.51 -2.45
CA GLY A 263 12.85 13.28 -3.68
C GLY A 263 12.56 14.75 -3.39
N ASN A 264 13.24 15.67 -4.09
CA ASN A 264 13.04 17.10 -3.91
C ASN A 264 12.10 17.72 -4.97
N ASN A 265 11.75 18.98 -4.78
CA ASN A 265 10.87 19.69 -5.70
C ASN A 265 11.49 20.10 -7.05
N LYS A 266 12.80 19.88 -7.26
CA LYS A 266 13.49 20.09 -8.54
C LYS A 266 13.57 18.83 -9.41
N GLY A 267 13.05 17.71 -8.90
CA GLY A 267 13.09 16.41 -9.60
C GLY A 267 14.35 15.58 -9.33
N ASN A 268 15.18 15.97 -8.36
CA ASN A 268 16.31 15.16 -7.91
C ASN A 268 15.85 14.13 -6.87
N VAL A 269 16.46 12.95 -6.93
CA VAL A 269 16.30 11.88 -5.96
C VAL A 269 17.66 11.60 -5.33
N TYR A 270 17.65 11.42 -4.02
CA TYR A 270 18.80 11.15 -3.17
C TYR A 270 18.58 9.82 -2.47
N VAL A 271 19.64 9.02 -2.38
CA VAL A 271 19.57 7.68 -1.81
C VAL A 271 20.67 7.49 -0.78
N TRP A 272 20.27 7.01 0.39
CA TRP A 272 21.15 6.59 1.46
C TRP A 272 20.98 5.10 1.71
N ARG A 273 22.09 4.44 1.98
CA ARG A 273 22.12 3.09 2.53
C ARG A 273 21.99 3.21 4.04
N ILE A 274 21.10 2.40 4.59
CA ILE A 274 20.89 2.26 6.03
C ILE A 274 21.77 1.09 6.48
N GLN A 275 22.61 1.33 7.48
CA GLN A 275 23.39 0.30 8.14
C GLN A 275 23.01 0.30 9.62
N SER A 276 22.44 -0.80 10.11
CA SER A 276 22.26 -0.99 11.54
C SER A 276 23.60 -1.40 12.15
N GLY A 277 24.21 -0.51 12.92
CA GLY A 277 25.39 -0.82 13.71
C GLY A 277 24.96 -1.36 15.06
N THR A 278 25.18 -2.65 15.30
CA THR A 278 25.39 -3.10 16.68
C THR A 278 26.77 -2.61 17.06
N SER A 279 26.95 -1.89 18.16
CA SER A 279 28.28 -1.63 18.71
C SER A 279 28.91 -2.95 19.19
N ALA A 280 29.31 -3.82 18.27
CA ALA A 280 30.18 -4.94 18.57
C ALA A 280 31.56 -4.36 18.83
N ASN A 281 32.02 -4.51 20.06
CA ASN A 281 33.40 -4.28 20.49
C ASN A 281 34.40 -4.47 19.34
N THR A 282 35.23 -3.45 19.14
CA THR A 282 36.54 -3.59 18.51
C THR A 282 37.33 -4.70 19.21
N ALA A 283 37.25 -5.90 18.65
CA ALA A 283 38.16 -7.00 18.95
C ALA A 283 38.47 -7.74 17.65
N ASP A 284 39.09 -7.04 16.71
CA ASP A 284 40.03 -7.69 15.80
C ASP A 284 41.37 -7.83 16.55
N PRO A 285 41.84 -9.05 16.88
CA PRO A 285 43.09 -9.26 17.59
C PRO A 285 44.34 -9.02 16.71
N SER A 286 44.18 -8.72 15.41
CA SER A 286 45.30 -8.72 14.46
C SER A 286 46.05 -7.38 14.33
N SER A 287 45.61 -6.31 15.01
CA SER A 287 46.27 -4.99 14.97
C SER A 287 46.93 -4.55 16.29
N ALA A 288 46.92 -5.40 17.33
CA ALA A 288 47.59 -5.12 18.60
C ALA A 288 49.11 -5.40 18.52
N ALA A 289 49.81 -4.64 17.68
CA ALA A 289 51.25 -4.49 17.77
C ALA A 289 51.57 -3.14 18.45
N GLN A 290 51.93 -3.25 19.73
CA GLN A 290 52.97 -2.44 20.36
C GLN A 290 52.66 -0.97 20.67
N LEU A 291 52.10 -0.72 21.86
CA LEU A 291 52.58 0.35 22.74
C LEU A 291 52.57 -0.15 24.19
N GLY A 292 53.77 -0.26 24.76
CA GLY A 292 53.97 -0.47 26.19
C GLY A 292 53.67 0.83 26.96
N GLY A 293 53.23 0.67 28.21
CA GLY A 293 52.91 1.78 29.10
C GLY A 293 52.11 1.26 30.29
N ASP A 294 52.86 0.79 31.28
CA ASP A 294 52.46 0.60 32.65
C ASP A 294 51.97 1.91 33.27
N ASP A 295 50.66 2.03 33.55
CA ASP A 295 50.21 2.84 34.67
C ASP A 295 48.88 2.35 35.22
N GLY A 296 48.91 1.95 36.49
CA GLY A 296 47.76 1.51 37.25
C GLY A 296 46.90 2.69 37.67
N SER A 297 45.82 2.95 36.95
CA SER A 297 44.73 3.81 37.41
C SER A 297 43.38 3.14 37.23
N ASN A 298 42.73 2.82 38.36
CA ASN A 298 41.30 2.53 38.42
C ASN A 298 40.51 3.73 37.88
N GLY A 299 39.97 3.61 36.68
CA GLY A 299 39.10 4.59 36.05
C GLY A 299 37.88 3.89 35.49
N ASN A 300 36.76 4.05 36.18
CA ASN A 300 35.41 3.63 35.82
C ASN A 300 35.08 3.95 34.33
N THR A 301 35.17 2.96 33.44
CA THR A 301 34.59 3.10 32.09
C THR A 301 33.07 3.12 32.25
N PRO A 302 32.36 4.19 31.84
CA PRO A 302 30.92 4.12 31.76
C PRO A 302 30.59 2.97 30.82
N ASN A 303 29.80 2.02 31.30
CA ASN A 303 29.20 0.98 30.49
C ASN A 303 28.32 1.68 29.45
N THR A 304 28.87 2.01 28.28
CA THR A 304 28.13 2.63 27.19
C THR A 304 27.02 1.64 26.81
N PRO A 305 25.73 2.00 26.95
CA PRO A 305 24.68 1.11 26.50
C PRO A 305 24.91 0.88 25.01
N GLY A 306 25.10 -0.38 24.61
CA GLY A 306 25.14 -0.77 23.22
C GLY A 306 23.75 -0.52 22.62
N GLY A 307 23.56 0.68 22.09
CA GLY A 307 22.41 1.00 21.24
C GLY A 307 22.68 0.47 19.84
N ASP A 308 21.68 -0.16 19.25
CA ASP A 308 21.61 -0.32 17.80
C ASP A 308 21.49 1.09 17.22
N PHE A 309 22.48 1.53 16.44
CA PHE A 309 22.45 2.84 15.81
C PHE A 309 22.21 2.72 14.31
N THR A 310 21.49 3.69 13.77
CA THR A 310 21.18 3.78 12.33
C THR A 310 22.22 4.66 11.65
N ASP A 311 23.15 4.08 10.92
CA ASP A 311 24.09 4.85 10.10
C ASP A 311 23.55 5.03 8.68
N LEU A 312 23.63 6.27 8.17
CA LEU A 312 23.06 6.68 6.89
C LEU A 312 24.18 7.11 5.94
N GLN A 313 24.57 6.19 5.06
CA GLN A 313 25.65 6.41 4.10
C GLN A 313 25.07 6.89 2.76
N PRO A 314 25.41 8.10 2.27
CA PRO A 314 24.95 8.56 0.95
C PRO A 314 25.51 7.65 -0.15
N VAL A 315 24.63 7.15 -1.03
CA VAL A 315 25.02 6.22 -2.10
C VAL A 315 25.01 6.90 -3.45
N THR A 316 23.88 7.49 -3.82
CA THR A 316 23.71 8.09 -5.15
C THR A 316 22.72 9.24 -5.15
N LYS A 317 22.90 10.12 -6.13
CA LYS A 317 22.00 11.22 -6.47
C LYS A 317 21.79 11.19 -7.98
N PHE A 318 20.54 11.25 -8.41
CA PHE A 318 20.21 11.34 -9.83
C PHE A 318 18.98 12.23 -10.06
N ARG A 319 18.86 12.77 -11.27
CA ARG A 319 17.70 13.57 -11.66
C ARG A 319 16.65 12.67 -12.29
N ALA A 320 15.56 12.44 -11.57
CA ALA A 320 14.47 11.60 -12.04
C ALA A 320 13.58 12.34 -13.06
N HIS A 321 13.26 13.60 -12.77
CA HIS A 321 12.36 14.41 -13.58
C HIS A 321 12.94 15.80 -13.85
N ASP A 322 12.55 16.40 -14.97
CA ASP A 322 12.94 17.78 -15.31
C ASP A 322 12.05 18.82 -14.64
N LYS A 323 10.85 18.40 -14.21
CA LYS A 323 9.89 19.21 -13.47
C LYS A 323 9.78 18.72 -12.02
N TYR A 324 8.83 19.34 -11.31
CA TYR A 324 8.51 19.09 -9.93
C TYR A 324 8.19 17.62 -9.65
N LEU A 325 8.98 16.98 -8.78
CA LEU A 325 8.66 15.66 -8.25
C LEU A 325 7.68 15.81 -7.09
N THR A 326 6.60 15.03 -7.16
CA THR A 326 5.49 15.05 -6.21
C THR A 326 5.58 13.87 -5.24
N ARG A 327 6.04 12.71 -5.70
CA ARG A 327 6.19 11.52 -4.88
C ARG A 327 7.32 10.62 -5.33
N CYS A 328 7.97 9.96 -4.38
CA CYS A 328 8.83 8.79 -4.61
C CYS A 328 8.40 7.66 -3.67
N LEU A 329 8.34 6.43 -4.19
CA LEU A 329 7.89 5.26 -3.44
C LEU A 329 8.69 4.03 -3.87
N LEU A 330 9.23 3.28 -2.91
CA LEU A 330 9.82 1.97 -3.18
C LEU A 330 8.73 0.90 -3.23
N SER A 331 8.91 -0.09 -4.11
CA SER A 331 8.03 -1.26 -4.16
C SER A 331 8.22 -2.12 -2.90
N PRO A 332 7.18 -2.86 -2.47
CA PRO A 332 7.28 -3.80 -1.35
C PRO A 332 8.40 -4.83 -1.46
N ASP A 333 8.75 -5.25 -2.68
CA ASP A 333 9.87 -6.17 -2.95
C ASP A 333 11.24 -5.47 -3.10
N VAL A 334 11.28 -4.15 -2.96
CA VAL A 334 12.47 -3.29 -3.07
C VAL A 334 13.18 -3.42 -4.43
N ARG A 335 12.53 -3.93 -5.48
CA ARG A 335 13.12 -4.03 -6.84
C ARG A 335 12.90 -2.80 -7.70
N TYR A 336 11.89 -2.00 -7.35
CA TYR A 336 11.47 -0.84 -8.10
C TYR A 336 11.35 0.41 -7.24
N LEU A 337 11.71 1.55 -7.80
CA LEU A 337 11.35 2.87 -7.30
C LEU A 337 10.39 3.50 -8.30
N ALA A 338 9.21 3.94 -7.86
CA ALA A 338 8.32 4.77 -8.65
C ALA A 338 8.51 6.24 -8.27
N THR A 339 8.63 7.11 -9.27
CA THR A 339 8.66 8.57 -9.10
C THR A 339 7.54 9.23 -9.90
N CYS A 340 6.76 10.07 -9.23
CA CYS A 340 5.64 10.82 -9.82
C CYS A 340 6.01 12.30 -9.97
N SER A 341 5.47 12.95 -11.00
CA SER A 341 5.88 14.30 -11.36
C SER A 341 4.77 15.17 -11.98
N ALA A 342 5.00 16.47 -11.90
CA ALA A 342 4.28 17.52 -12.60
C ALA A 342 4.49 17.50 -14.13
N ASP A 343 5.44 16.71 -14.63
CA ASP A 343 5.62 16.46 -16.07
C ASP A 343 4.63 15.44 -16.66
N THR A 344 3.62 15.04 -15.88
CA THR A 344 2.54 14.12 -16.26
C THR A 344 2.97 12.67 -16.48
N THR A 345 4.21 12.33 -16.10
CA THR A 345 4.74 10.97 -16.20
C THR A 345 4.97 10.36 -14.83
N VAL A 346 5.00 9.03 -14.82
CA VAL A 346 5.55 8.25 -13.70
C VAL A 346 6.73 7.45 -14.24
N LYS A 347 7.87 7.53 -13.58
CA LYS A 347 9.06 6.76 -13.96
C LYS A 347 9.31 5.63 -12.99
N ILE A 348 9.64 4.47 -13.52
CA ILE A 348 9.97 3.26 -12.78
C ILE A 348 11.45 3.00 -12.96
N TRP A 349 12.15 2.91 -11.83
CA TRP A 349 13.59 2.70 -11.78
C TRP A 349 13.85 1.34 -11.15
N SER A 350 14.73 0.54 -11.75
CA SER A 350 15.29 -0.63 -11.06
C SER A 350 16.20 -0.15 -9.95
N THR A 351 16.16 -0.83 -8.80
CA THR A 351 16.94 -0.48 -7.58
C THR A 351 18.09 -1.46 -7.32
N SER A 352 18.40 -2.30 -8.31
CA SER A 352 19.37 -3.40 -8.20
C SER A 352 20.71 -2.90 -7.66
N ARG A 353 21.11 -3.38 -6.48
CA ARG A 353 22.41 -3.04 -5.84
C ARG A 353 22.65 -1.53 -5.70
N TYR A 354 21.60 -0.75 -5.41
CA TYR A 354 21.65 0.72 -5.32
C TYR A 354 22.03 1.44 -6.62
N GLU A 355 21.96 0.75 -7.76
CA GLU A 355 22.07 1.36 -9.08
C GLU A 355 20.66 1.64 -9.61
N PHE A 356 20.29 2.92 -9.66
CA PHE A 356 18.95 3.36 -10.06
C PHE A 356 18.88 3.59 -11.57
N ALA A 357 18.57 2.53 -12.32
CA ALA A 357 18.44 2.57 -13.77
C ALA A 357 16.98 2.77 -14.19
N LEU A 358 16.72 3.72 -15.10
CA LEU A 358 15.37 3.94 -15.64
C LEU A 358 14.95 2.73 -16.46
N GLU A 359 13.91 2.03 -16.01
CA GLU A 359 13.37 0.86 -16.72
C GLU A 359 12.20 1.24 -17.61
N LYS A 360 11.25 2.01 -17.07
CA LYS A 360 10.02 2.39 -17.78
C LYS A 360 9.60 3.82 -17.46
N THR A 361 8.98 4.46 -18.45
CA THR A 361 8.25 5.72 -18.27
C THR A 361 6.78 5.47 -18.60
N LEU A 362 5.93 5.53 -17.60
CA LEU A 362 4.48 5.37 -17.73
C LEU A 362 3.89 6.70 -18.20
N VAL A 363 3.39 6.70 -19.43
CA VAL A 363 2.80 7.86 -20.10
C VAL A 363 1.31 7.60 -20.29
N GLY A 364 0.47 8.57 -19.93
CA GLY A 364 -0.98 8.48 -20.12
C GLY A 364 -1.78 9.52 -19.35
N HIS A 365 -1.27 9.96 -18.19
CA HIS A 365 -1.83 11.12 -17.49
C HIS A 365 -1.66 12.40 -18.30
N GLN A 366 -2.66 13.27 -18.22
CA GLN A 366 -2.70 14.54 -18.97
C GLN A 366 -2.32 15.76 -18.11
N ARG A 367 -2.18 15.55 -16.81
CA ARG A 367 -1.81 16.58 -15.83
C ARG A 367 -0.90 15.97 -14.76
N TRP A 368 -0.56 16.76 -13.76
CA TRP A 368 0.35 16.36 -12.68
C TRP A 368 -0.11 15.06 -12.03
N VAL A 369 0.83 14.16 -11.76
CA VAL A 369 0.60 12.95 -10.98
C VAL A 369 1.00 13.27 -9.54
N TRP A 370 0.10 13.11 -8.58
CA TRP A 370 0.31 13.55 -7.21
C TRP A 370 0.78 12.43 -6.28
N ASP A 371 0.21 11.24 -6.46
CA ASP A 371 0.40 10.13 -5.53
C ASP A 371 0.43 8.81 -6.29
N ALA A 372 1.00 7.81 -5.63
CA ALA A 372 1.05 6.46 -6.12
C ALA A 372 1.08 5.44 -4.96
N ALA A 373 0.59 4.25 -5.24
CA ALA A 373 0.59 3.09 -4.34
C ALA A 373 0.88 1.81 -5.12
N PHE A 374 1.86 1.03 -4.68
CA PHE A 374 2.15 -0.29 -5.24
C PHE A 374 1.16 -1.34 -4.72
N SER A 375 0.94 -2.38 -5.52
CA SER A 375 0.37 -3.65 -5.03
C SER A 375 1.38 -4.37 -4.13
N ALA A 376 0.89 -5.22 -3.22
CA ALA A 376 1.70 -6.00 -2.30
C ALA A 376 2.69 -6.94 -3.05
N ASP A 377 2.27 -7.46 -4.20
CA ASP A 377 3.11 -8.30 -5.07
C ASP A 377 4.09 -7.51 -5.95
N SER A 378 4.06 -6.17 -5.89
CA SER A 378 4.86 -5.26 -6.70
C SER A 378 4.70 -5.44 -8.22
N ALA A 379 3.59 -6.04 -8.69
CA ALA A 379 3.31 -6.20 -10.11
C ALA A 379 2.51 -5.03 -10.70
N TYR A 380 1.75 -4.32 -9.86
CA TYR A 380 0.88 -3.22 -10.25
C TYR A 380 1.19 -1.94 -9.49
N LEU A 381 0.84 -0.82 -10.11
CA LEU A 381 0.94 0.51 -9.52
C LEU A 381 -0.38 1.27 -9.75
N VAL A 382 -0.94 1.86 -8.69
CA VAL A 382 -2.04 2.81 -8.81
C VAL A 382 -1.49 4.22 -8.70
N THR A 383 -1.90 5.11 -9.60
CA THR A 383 -1.48 6.52 -9.60
C THR A 383 -2.69 7.46 -9.58
N ALA A 384 -2.58 8.57 -8.86
CA ALA A 384 -3.61 9.62 -8.77
C ALA A 384 -3.15 10.91 -9.47
N SER A 385 -4.03 11.56 -10.22
CA SER A 385 -3.67 12.73 -11.01
C SER A 385 -4.70 13.86 -11.03
N SER A 386 -4.18 15.05 -11.28
CA SER A 386 -4.95 16.26 -11.60
C SER A 386 -5.83 16.16 -12.83
N ASP A 387 -5.71 15.12 -13.66
CA ASP A 387 -6.60 14.89 -14.80
C ASP A 387 -7.95 14.25 -14.42
N HIS A 388 -8.23 14.16 -13.11
CA HIS A 388 -9.45 13.61 -12.50
C HIS A 388 -9.55 12.08 -12.58
N VAL A 389 -8.47 11.42 -13.01
CA VAL A 389 -8.43 9.97 -13.21
C VAL A 389 -7.35 9.38 -12.32
N ALA A 390 -7.68 8.30 -11.63
CA ALA A 390 -6.67 7.39 -11.11
C ALA A 390 -6.45 6.24 -12.10
N ARG A 391 -5.22 5.77 -12.26
CA ARG A 391 -4.87 4.69 -13.21
C ARG A 391 -4.25 3.52 -12.48
N LEU A 392 -4.62 2.30 -12.89
CA LEU A 392 -3.93 1.06 -12.55
C LEU A 392 -3.01 0.69 -13.71
N TRP A 393 -1.73 0.54 -13.41
CA TRP A 393 -0.68 0.17 -14.34
C TRP A 393 -0.19 -1.23 -14.02
N GLU A 394 0.04 -2.03 -15.06
CA GLU A 394 0.81 -3.25 -14.94
C GLU A 394 2.28 -2.93 -15.24
N LEU A 395 3.19 -3.26 -14.32
CA LEU A 395 4.59 -2.86 -14.46
C LEU A 395 5.32 -3.66 -15.54
N ALA A 396 4.95 -4.94 -15.73
CA ALA A 396 5.57 -5.79 -16.76
C ALA A 396 5.37 -5.23 -18.17
N SER A 397 4.14 -4.85 -18.52
CA SER A 397 3.82 -4.23 -19.83
C SER A 397 4.13 -2.73 -19.82
N GLY A 398 3.91 -2.04 -18.71
CA GLY A 398 3.92 -0.57 -18.64
C GLY A 398 2.63 0.06 -19.17
N GLU A 399 1.59 -0.75 -19.43
CA GLU A 399 0.31 -0.29 -19.95
C GLU A 399 -0.70 -0.02 -18.82
N THR A 400 -1.67 0.85 -19.12
CA THR A 400 -2.79 1.08 -18.22
C THR A 400 -3.79 -0.07 -18.33
N VAL A 401 -3.95 -0.83 -17.26
CA VAL A 401 -4.94 -1.91 -17.14
C VAL A 401 -6.33 -1.33 -16.89
N ARG A 402 -6.40 -0.28 -16.06
CA ARG A 402 -7.69 0.31 -15.64
C ARG A 402 -7.58 1.82 -15.43
N GLN A 403 -8.70 2.50 -15.65
CA GLN A 403 -8.90 3.89 -15.30
C GLN A 403 -10.10 4.00 -14.36
N TYR A 404 -9.91 4.65 -13.23
CA TYR A 404 -10.96 4.90 -12.23
C TYR A 404 -11.51 6.31 -12.46
N ASN A 405 -12.64 6.37 -13.15
CA ASN A 405 -13.32 7.61 -13.53
C ASN A 405 -14.50 7.85 -12.59
N GLY A 406 -14.59 9.05 -12.03
CA GLY A 406 -15.72 9.44 -11.18
C GLY A 406 -15.51 10.72 -10.40
N HIS A 407 -14.25 11.11 -10.16
CA HIS A 407 -13.96 12.39 -9.53
C HIS A 407 -14.28 13.56 -10.47
N ASN A 408 -14.85 14.63 -9.91
CA ASN A 408 -15.21 15.84 -10.66
C ASN A 408 -14.09 16.89 -10.68
N LYS A 409 -13.05 16.67 -9.88
CA LYS A 409 -11.85 17.53 -9.76
C LYS A 409 -10.61 16.63 -9.68
N ALA A 410 -9.44 17.24 -9.57
CA ALA A 410 -8.16 16.56 -9.41
C ALA A 410 -8.20 15.47 -8.32
N VAL A 411 -7.72 14.27 -8.67
CA VAL A 411 -7.43 13.21 -7.70
C VAL A 411 -6.03 13.47 -7.16
N VAL A 412 -5.89 13.55 -5.85
CA VAL A 412 -4.67 14.01 -5.20
C VAL A 412 -3.97 12.93 -4.40
N CYS A 413 -4.71 11.92 -3.94
CA CYS A 413 -4.13 10.79 -3.24
C CYS A 413 -4.87 9.49 -3.55
N CYS A 414 -4.14 8.39 -3.44
CA CYS A 414 -4.65 7.04 -3.56
C CYS A 414 -4.03 6.15 -2.47
N ALA A 415 -4.78 5.15 -2.03
CA ALA A 415 -4.31 4.12 -1.12
C ALA A 415 -4.80 2.76 -1.61
N LEU A 416 -3.90 1.79 -1.65
CA LEU A 416 -4.16 0.41 -2.02
C LEU A 416 -3.71 -0.48 -0.87
N ASN A 417 -4.57 -1.42 -0.46
CA ASN A 417 -4.19 -2.53 0.40
C ASN A 417 -4.80 -3.81 -0.15
N ASP A 418 -3.97 -4.62 -0.80
CA ASP A 418 -4.27 -5.92 -1.40
C ASP A 418 -3.52 -7.08 -0.72
N SER A 419 -2.80 -6.83 0.38
CA SER A 419 -2.07 -7.90 1.09
C SER A 419 -3.02 -8.93 1.69
N GLN A 420 -2.72 -10.22 1.55
CA GLN A 420 -3.51 -11.23 2.25
C GLN A 420 -3.32 -11.07 3.77
N LEU A 421 -4.43 -11.07 4.53
CA LEU A 421 -4.34 -11.12 5.99
C LEU A 421 -3.95 -12.55 6.36
N GLU A 422 -2.74 -12.74 6.87
CA GLU A 422 -2.36 -14.01 7.49
C GLU A 422 -3.34 -14.27 8.66
N GLN A 423 -4.09 -15.36 8.59
CA GLN A 423 -5.16 -15.71 9.55
C GLN A 423 -4.62 -16.23 10.88
#